data_AF-A0A4U1BRF9-F1
#
_entry.id   AF-A0A4U1BRF9-F1
#
_cell.length_a   1.000
_cell.length_b   1.000
_cell.length_c   1.000
_cell.angle_alpha   90.00
_cell.angle_beta   90.00
_cell.angle_gamma   90.00
#
_symmetry.space_group_name_H-M   'P 1'
#
loop_
_entity.id
_entity.type
_entity.pdbx_description
1 polymer ?
#
loop_
_entity_poly.entity_id
_entity_poly.type
_entity_poly.pdbx_seq_one_letter_code
_entity_poly.pdbx_strand_id
1 'polypeptide(L)'
;MVRPMLVLMLALVALMLSAWLASFFKAATPAPAFDAPLGQITLAQSQLRTAPSKAAPLTLGQLQRWLFEADSRDPQQILAFIEAKTSHLTHEGQHKVLALAQRYIAYKAALFELADGKYEAQFTAESLQRQLQQRHQLQHQFFTDEQVESLFGEQHQQDYAAIERLQLRQDSQLSDTERWRLVEAQIQQQPVATQQAFEPSIQIRNLSHQINRGGTISRDQLVSEFGEQTGERLAQTLDSQQRWQVQLTDAKQQLEAISGITNSADRQQAIDELINTFEPHQRRRAQALLGLLDGSVQ
;
A
#
# COMPACT_ATOMS: atom_id res chain seq x y z
N MET A 1 -22.13 -5.65 -3.19
CA MET A 1 -20.82 -5.69 -3.88
C MET A 1 -20.26 -4.29 -3.97
N VAL A 2 -19.47 -3.88 -2.97
CA VAL A 2 -18.77 -2.59 -2.99
C VAL A 2 -17.37 -2.80 -2.38
N ARG A 3 -16.37 -2.63 -3.25
CA ARG A 3 -14.98 -2.19 -3.02
C ARG A 3 -13.92 -3.14 -2.41
N PRO A 4 -13.08 -3.74 -3.27
CA PRO A 4 -11.68 -4.06 -2.98
C PRO A 4 -10.78 -2.82 -3.22
N MET A 5 -11.07 -1.67 -2.59
CA MET A 5 -10.37 -0.40 -2.88
C MET A 5 -9.41 0.09 -1.78
N LEU A 6 -9.43 -0.46 -0.57
CA LEU A 6 -8.64 0.12 0.52
C LEU A 6 -7.18 -0.37 0.57
N VAL A 7 -6.91 -1.61 0.14
CA VAL A 7 -5.54 -2.17 0.16
C VAL A 7 -4.72 -1.77 -1.08
N LEU A 8 -5.39 -1.30 -2.14
CA LEU A 8 -4.71 -0.80 -3.34
C LEU A 8 -4.10 0.60 -3.13
N MET A 9 -4.55 1.39 -2.15
CA MET A 9 -4.11 2.78 -1.97
C MET A 9 -2.70 2.92 -1.38
N LEU A 10 -2.20 1.98 -0.58
CA LEU A 10 -0.85 2.12 0.01
C LEU A 10 0.28 1.76 -0.97
N ALA A 11 0.04 0.83 -1.91
CA ALA A 11 0.95 0.61 -3.04
C ALA A 11 0.80 1.69 -4.13
N LEU A 12 -0.39 2.30 -4.25
CA LEU A 12 -0.61 3.44 -5.12
C LEU A 12 -0.10 4.77 -4.56
N VAL A 13 0.15 4.96 -3.27
CA VAL A 13 0.74 6.24 -2.81
C VAL A 13 2.23 6.34 -3.20
N ALA A 14 2.94 5.20 -3.26
CA ALA A 14 4.30 5.14 -3.81
C ALA A 14 4.32 5.23 -5.36
N LEU A 15 3.27 4.76 -6.05
CA LEU A 15 3.13 4.83 -7.52
C LEU A 15 2.38 6.07 -8.05
N MET A 16 1.59 6.75 -7.22
CA MET A 16 0.92 8.01 -7.57
C MET A 16 1.87 9.18 -7.42
N LEU A 17 2.90 9.09 -6.58
CA LEU A 17 4.01 10.05 -6.63
C LEU A 17 4.79 9.93 -7.95
N SER A 18 4.87 8.76 -8.58
CA SER A 18 5.47 8.61 -9.92
C SER A 18 4.52 8.96 -11.08
N ALA A 19 3.21 8.72 -10.96
CA ALA A 19 2.24 9.10 -11.99
C ALA A 19 1.92 10.60 -11.99
N TRP A 20 2.07 11.31 -10.86
CA TRP A 20 1.97 12.76 -10.79
C TRP A 20 3.20 13.49 -11.35
N LEU A 21 4.35 12.80 -11.50
CA LEU A 21 5.57 13.35 -12.11
C LEU A 21 5.57 13.26 -13.65
N ALA A 22 4.81 12.35 -14.25
CA ALA A 22 4.72 12.18 -15.71
C ALA A 22 3.99 13.34 -16.42
N SER A 23 3.17 14.11 -15.72
CA SER A 23 2.55 15.34 -16.22
C SER A 23 3.43 16.59 -16.06
N PHE A 24 4.55 16.51 -15.32
CA PHE A 24 5.46 17.63 -15.11
C PHE A 24 6.55 17.74 -16.20
N PHE A 25 6.96 16.65 -16.85
CA PHE A 25 7.98 16.66 -17.92
C PHE A 25 7.39 16.27 -19.28
N LYS A 26 6.55 17.15 -19.86
CA LYS A 26 6.17 17.03 -21.27
C LYS A 26 6.44 18.31 -22.04
N ALA A 27 7.72 18.62 -22.18
CA ALA A 27 8.31 19.41 -23.26
C ALA A 27 9.81 19.55 -22.96
N ALA A 28 10.59 18.54 -23.31
CA ALA A 28 12.01 18.73 -23.56
C ALA A 28 12.26 18.22 -24.98
N THR A 29 12.69 19.13 -25.84
CA THR A 29 13.26 18.85 -27.17
C THR A 29 14.24 17.67 -27.10
N PRO A 30 14.36 16.84 -28.15
CA PRO A 30 15.26 15.70 -28.13
C PRO A 30 16.69 16.18 -27.81
N ALA A 31 17.26 15.64 -26.73
CA ALA A 31 18.64 15.89 -26.35
C ALA A 31 19.57 15.41 -27.49
N PRO A 32 20.69 16.11 -27.74
CA PRO A 32 21.66 15.68 -28.73
C PRO A 32 22.22 14.30 -28.36
N ALA A 33 22.38 13.45 -29.37
CA ALA A 33 23.09 12.19 -29.24
C ALA A 33 24.50 12.45 -28.70
N PHE A 34 24.83 11.88 -27.53
CA PHE A 34 26.18 11.91 -26.99
C PHE A 34 27.05 10.87 -27.71
N ASP A 35 27.40 11.16 -28.95
CA ASP A 35 28.52 10.53 -29.66
C ASP A 35 29.79 11.36 -29.42
N ALA A 36 30.41 11.18 -28.26
CA ALA A 36 31.80 11.60 -28.02
C ALA A 36 32.42 10.70 -26.94
N PRO A 37 33.70 10.29 -27.10
CA PRO A 37 34.26 9.18 -26.36
C PRO A 37 34.47 9.51 -24.88
N LEU A 38 34.46 8.47 -24.04
CA LEU A 38 34.81 8.48 -22.62
C LEU A 38 36.20 9.08 -22.38
N GLY A 39 36.29 10.40 -22.41
CA GLY A 39 37.46 11.19 -22.09
C GLY A 39 37.53 11.43 -20.59
N GLN A 40 38.27 10.54 -19.92
CA GLN A 40 38.96 10.74 -18.64
C GLN A 40 38.43 11.90 -17.76
N ILE A 41 37.43 11.60 -16.92
CA ILE A 41 37.28 12.33 -15.67
C ILE A 41 38.43 11.86 -14.78
N THR A 42 39.46 12.68 -14.67
CA THR A 42 40.58 12.47 -13.76
C THR A 42 40.03 12.34 -12.34
N LEU A 43 39.99 11.11 -11.82
CA LEU A 43 39.85 10.83 -10.41
C LEU A 43 41.07 11.42 -9.69
N ALA A 44 40.98 12.69 -9.31
CA ALA A 44 41.82 13.20 -8.24
C ALA A 44 41.46 12.40 -6.99
N GLN A 45 42.29 11.40 -6.68
CA GLN A 45 42.28 10.63 -5.44
C GLN A 45 42.54 11.59 -4.28
N SER A 46 41.49 12.25 -3.80
CA SER A 46 41.52 12.95 -2.53
C SER A 46 41.27 11.93 -1.44
N GLN A 47 42.36 11.36 -0.93
CA GLN A 47 42.40 10.70 0.37
C GLN A 47 41.83 11.64 1.43
N LEU A 48 40.59 11.42 1.84
CA LEU A 48 40.09 11.88 3.13
C LEU A 48 39.53 10.67 3.86
N ARG A 49 40.47 9.90 4.40
CA ARG A 49 40.23 9.03 5.54
C ARG A 49 40.13 9.97 6.75
N THR A 50 38.91 10.33 7.15
CA THR A 50 38.68 10.98 8.45
C THR A 50 37.47 10.37 9.15
N ALA A 51 37.65 10.23 10.47
CA ALA A 51 36.79 9.63 11.48
C ALA A 51 35.31 10.08 11.45
N PRO A 52 34.39 9.33 12.10
CA PRO A 52 32.95 9.61 12.06
C PRO A 52 32.66 10.99 12.67
N SER A 53 32.29 11.93 11.81
CA SER A 53 31.85 13.25 12.23
C SER A 53 30.39 13.19 12.67
N LYS A 54 30.17 13.48 13.95
CA LYS A 54 28.90 13.50 14.67
C LYS A 54 28.04 14.71 14.28
N ALA A 55 27.89 14.98 12.99
CA ALA A 55 26.82 15.81 12.45
C ALA A 55 25.67 14.86 12.12
N ALA A 56 24.45 15.13 12.58
CA ALA A 56 23.30 14.29 12.28
C ALA A 56 23.27 14.01 10.77
N PRO A 57 23.35 12.73 10.34
CA PRO A 57 23.42 12.43 8.92
C PRO A 57 22.13 12.91 8.27
N LEU A 58 22.26 13.73 7.23
CA LEU A 58 21.16 14.22 6.43
C LEU A 58 20.36 13.01 5.94
N THR A 59 19.10 12.88 6.36
CA THR A 59 18.28 11.74 5.96
C THR A 59 17.75 11.93 4.54
N LEU A 60 17.46 10.82 3.85
CA LEU A 60 16.80 10.87 2.55
C LEU A 60 15.47 11.63 2.61
N GLY A 61 14.69 11.43 3.69
CA GLY A 61 13.43 12.13 3.91
C GLY A 61 13.60 13.65 4.03
N GLN A 62 14.70 14.12 4.64
CA GLN A 62 15.01 15.55 4.72
C GLN A 62 15.39 16.13 3.36
N LEU A 63 16.21 15.44 2.56
CA LEU A 63 16.52 15.82 1.18
C LEU A 63 15.26 15.90 0.31
N GLN A 64 14.40 14.90 0.40
CA GLN A 64 13.14 14.85 -0.36
C GLN A 64 12.20 15.98 0.02
N ARG A 65 12.10 16.29 1.32
CA ARG A 65 11.31 17.42 1.81
C ARG A 65 11.83 18.74 1.27
N TRP A 66 13.14 18.98 1.32
CA TRP A 66 13.71 20.22 0.77
C TRP A 66 13.57 20.32 -0.73
N LEU A 67 13.72 19.21 -1.47
CA LEU A 67 13.47 19.19 -2.91
C LEU A 67 12.02 19.55 -3.24
N PHE A 68 11.06 19.10 -2.42
CA PHE A 68 9.65 19.46 -2.56
C PHE A 68 9.40 20.93 -2.15
N GLU A 69 9.95 21.40 -1.05
CA GLU A 69 9.81 22.79 -0.57
C GLU A 69 10.43 23.82 -1.51
N ALA A 70 11.49 23.46 -2.24
CA ALA A 70 12.13 24.35 -3.20
C ALA A 70 11.21 24.70 -4.38
N ASP A 71 10.18 23.88 -4.64
CA ASP A 71 9.16 24.06 -5.68
C ASP A 71 9.72 24.54 -7.03
N SER A 72 10.89 24.00 -7.41
CA SER A 72 11.60 24.37 -8.63
C SER A 72 12.10 23.14 -9.36
N ARG A 73 12.24 23.28 -10.68
CA ARG A 73 12.77 22.25 -11.58
C ARG A 73 14.21 22.52 -11.99
N ASP A 74 14.72 23.70 -11.66
CA ASP A 74 16.09 24.10 -11.98
C ASP A 74 17.04 23.59 -10.87
N PRO A 75 17.99 22.70 -11.19
CA PRO A 75 18.96 22.19 -10.22
C PRO A 75 19.70 23.30 -9.46
N GLN A 76 19.99 24.43 -10.10
CA GLN A 76 20.71 25.53 -9.47
C GLN A 76 19.86 26.23 -8.40
N GLN A 77 18.57 26.43 -8.68
CA GLN A 77 17.63 27.04 -7.72
C GLN A 77 17.39 26.13 -6.52
N ILE A 78 17.29 24.82 -6.75
CA ILE A 78 17.17 23.82 -5.67
C ILE A 78 18.43 23.85 -4.78
N LEU A 79 19.62 23.88 -5.39
CA LEU A 79 20.88 23.93 -4.63
C LEU A 79 21.01 25.23 -3.84
N ALA A 80 20.67 26.38 -4.41
CA ALA A 80 20.66 27.66 -3.69
C ALA A 80 19.66 27.68 -2.52
N PHE A 81 18.49 27.04 -2.69
CA PHE A 81 17.52 26.88 -1.61
C PHE A 81 18.08 26.01 -0.47
N ILE A 82 18.70 24.88 -0.80
CA ILE A 82 19.34 24.00 0.20
C ILE A 82 20.52 24.71 0.88
N GLU A 83 21.31 25.48 0.14
CA GLU A 83 22.42 26.27 0.66
C GLU A 83 21.92 27.28 1.71
N ALA A 84 20.85 28.01 1.41
CA ALA A 84 20.23 28.94 2.35
C ALA A 84 19.71 28.23 3.61
N LYS A 85 19.06 27.07 3.46
CA LYS A 85 18.56 26.24 4.58
C LYS A 85 19.66 25.68 5.46
N THR A 86 20.87 25.53 4.92
CA THR A 86 22.03 24.92 5.60
C THR A 86 23.08 25.95 6.02
N SER A 87 22.79 27.25 5.89
CA SER A 87 23.68 28.36 6.27
C SER A 87 24.08 28.39 7.76
N HIS A 88 23.32 27.70 8.61
CA HIS A 88 23.61 27.55 10.04
C HIS A 88 24.70 26.49 10.33
N LEU A 89 25.08 25.67 9.34
CA LEU A 89 26.11 24.65 9.48
C LEU A 89 27.52 25.25 9.32
N THR A 90 28.54 24.50 9.72
CA THR A 90 29.93 24.85 9.39
C THR A 90 30.14 24.80 7.87
N HIS A 91 31.10 25.56 7.34
CA HIS A 91 31.43 25.53 5.91
C HIS A 91 31.68 24.10 5.38
N GLU A 92 32.38 23.27 6.15
CA GLU A 92 32.61 21.87 5.79
C GLU A 92 31.30 21.06 5.76
N GLY A 93 30.42 21.26 6.75
CA GLY A 93 29.11 20.60 6.82
C GLY A 93 28.19 21.01 5.67
N GLN A 94 28.12 22.30 5.38
CA GLN A 94 27.34 22.85 4.26
C GLN A 94 27.85 22.30 2.92
N HIS A 95 29.16 22.29 2.69
CA HIS A 95 29.75 21.73 1.47
C HIS A 95 29.41 20.23 1.31
N LYS A 96 29.47 19.44 2.38
CA LYS A 96 29.08 18.01 2.33
C LYS A 96 27.61 17.82 1.98
N VAL A 97 26.71 18.63 2.55
CA VAL A 97 25.28 18.57 2.26
C VAL A 97 24.98 18.95 0.82
N LEU A 98 25.57 20.04 0.32
CA LEU A 98 25.38 20.47 -1.07
C LEU A 98 25.91 19.45 -2.08
N ALA A 99 27.09 18.88 -1.82
CA ALA A 99 27.64 17.83 -2.68
C ALA A 99 26.73 16.59 -2.71
N LEU A 100 26.12 16.23 -1.57
CA LEU A 100 25.16 15.12 -1.51
C LEU A 100 23.86 15.45 -2.25
N ALA A 101 23.31 16.67 -2.07
CA ALA A 101 22.13 17.13 -2.76
C ALA A 101 22.32 17.15 -4.28
N GLN A 102 23.48 17.61 -4.75
CA GLN A 102 23.81 17.62 -6.17
C GLN A 102 23.80 16.21 -6.78
N ARG A 103 24.45 15.23 -6.11
CA ARG A 103 24.42 13.82 -6.55
C ARG A 103 23.00 13.24 -6.52
N TYR A 104 22.20 13.63 -5.53
CA TYR A 104 20.81 13.19 -5.43
C TYR A 104 19.91 13.74 -6.53
N ILE A 105 20.07 15.01 -6.90
CA ILE A 105 19.36 15.60 -8.04
C ILE A 105 19.74 14.90 -9.35
N ALA A 106 21.04 14.65 -9.58
CA ALA A 106 21.52 13.92 -10.74
C ALA A 106 20.99 12.48 -10.80
N TYR A 107 20.97 11.78 -9.66
CA TYR A 107 20.35 10.46 -9.53
C TYR A 107 18.86 10.47 -9.90
N LYS A 108 18.10 11.50 -9.48
CA LYS A 108 16.68 11.63 -9.83
C LYS A 108 16.45 11.86 -11.33
N ALA A 109 17.32 12.61 -11.99
CA ALA A 109 17.28 12.75 -13.45
C ALA A 109 17.55 11.41 -14.15
N ALA A 110 18.58 10.67 -13.73
CA ALA A 110 18.90 9.35 -14.29
C ALA A 110 17.79 8.31 -14.04
N LEU A 111 17.09 8.39 -12.90
CA LEU A 111 15.91 7.57 -12.64
C LEU A 111 14.77 7.82 -13.64
N PHE A 112 14.58 9.08 -14.03
CA PHE A 112 13.55 9.44 -15.01
C PHE A 112 13.87 8.85 -16.39
N GLU A 113 15.14 8.91 -16.81
CA GLU A 113 15.58 8.28 -18.07
C GLU A 113 15.43 6.75 -18.03
N LEU A 114 15.71 6.12 -16.88
CA LEU A 114 15.50 4.69 -16.68
C LEU A 114 14.01 4.31 -16.80
N ALA A 115 13.13 5.16 -16.25
CA ALA A 115 11.69 5.00 -16.25
C ALA A 115 11.07 5.10 -17.66
N ASP A 116 11.47 6.10 -18.44
CA ASP A 116 10.89 6.37 -19.77
C ASP A 116 11.19 5.28 -20.81
N GLY A 117 12.22 4.46 -20.60
CA GLY A 117 12.64 3.46 -21.59
C GLY A 117 12.19 2.02 -21.35
N LYS A 118 11.71 1.64 -20.16
CA LYS A 118 11.83 0.22 -19.71
C LYS A 118 10.73 -0.35 -18.81
N TYR A 119 9.66 0.36 -18.48
CA TYR A 119 8.60 -0.24 -17.66
C TYR A 119 7.83 -1.31 -18.45
N GLU A 120 7.99 -2.57 -18.04
CA GLU A 120 7.19 -3.69 -18.56
C GLU A 120 5.71 -3.47 -18.25
N ALA A 121 4.83 -3.75 -19.22
CA ALA A 121 3.39 -3.54 -19.11
C ALA A 121 2.70 -4.46 -18.08
N GLN A 122 3.39 -5.48 -17.57
CA GLN A 122 2.85 -6.46 -16.63
C GLN A 122 3.42 -6.26 -15.22
N PHE A 123 2.51 -6.14 -14.25
CA PHE A 123 2.80 -5.95 -12.83
C PHE A 123 2.94 -7.31 -12.12
N THR A 124 4.02 -8.03 -12.42
CA THR A 124 4.36 -9.30 -11.75
C THR A 124 5.39 -9.06 -10.66
N ALA A 125 5.48 -9.97 -9.69
CA ALA A 125 6.52 -9.86 -8.67
C ALA A 125 7.94 -9.88 -9.28
N GLU A 126 8.14 -10.66 -10.34
CA GLU A 126 9.42 -10.75 -11.05
C GLU A 126 9.77 -9.45 -11.79
N SER A 127 8.82 -8.82 -12.48
CA SER A 127 9.07 -7.55 -13.17
C SER A 127 9.41 -6.44 -12.18
N LEU A 128 8.72 -6.38 -11.05
CA LEU A 128 9.00 -5.44 -9.96
C LEU A 128 10.35 -5.69 -9.30
N GLN A 129 10.72 -6.95 -9.08
CA GLN A 129 12.02 -7.30 -8.53
C GLN A 129 13.15 -6.85 -9.46
N ARG A 130 13.02 -7.06 -10.77
CA ARG A 130 14.00 -6.57 -11.75
C ARG A 130 14.10 -5.05 -11.77
N GLN A 131 12.98 -4.34 -11.69
CA GLN A 131 12.97 -2.87 -11.61
C GLN A 131 13.64 -2.37 -10.33
N LEU A 132 13.36 -3.01 -9.18
CA LEU A 132 14.01 -2.69 -7.91
C LEU A 132 15.53 -2.88 -7.98
N GLN A 133 15.98 -3.97 -8.59
CA GLN A 133 17.41 -4.22 -8.81
C GLN A 133 18.07 -3.19 -9.72
N GLN A 134 17.43 -2.80 -10.82
CA GLN A 134 17.95 -1.74 -11.71
C GLN A 134 18.07 -0.41 -10.97
N ARG A 135 17.07 -0.07 -10.16
CA ARG A 135 17.09 1.14 -9.31
C ARG A 135 18.24 1.09 -8.30
N HIS A 136 18.45 -0.07 -7.68
CA HIS A 136 19.54 -0.28 -6.73
C HIS A 136 20.91 -0.15 -7.40
N GLN A 137 21.10 -0.76 -8.58
CA GLN A 137 22.31 -0.58 -9.38
C GLN A 137 22.56 0.87 -9.75
N LEU A 138 21.49 1.62 -10.08
CA LEU A 138 21.62 3.04 -10.37
C LEU A 138 22.07 3.82 -9.13
N GLN A 139 21.56 3.52 -7.94
CA GLN A 139 22.01 4.18 -6.70
C GLN A 139 23.52 4.03 -6.48
N HIS A 140 24.08 2.84 -6.75
CA HIS A 140 25.53 2.57 -6.63
C HIS A 140 26.40 3.33 -7.65
N GLN A 141 25.80 3.90 -8.72
CA GLN A 141 26.53 4.79 -9.63
C GLN A 141 26.70 6.20 -9.06
N PHE A 142 25.84 6.61 -8.12
CA PHE A 142 25.82 7.97 -7.56
C PHE A 142 26.27 8.04 -6.10
N PHE A 143 26.22 6.92 -5.37
CA PHE A 143 26.47 6.86 -3.93
C PHE A 143 27.38 5.69 -3.58
N THR A 144 28.15 5.88 -2.51
CA THR A 144 28.94 4.78 -1.90
C THR A 144 28.03 3.77 -1.18
N ASP A 145 28.49 2.55 -0.92
CA ASP A 145 27.73 1.53 -0.19
C ASP A 145 27.17 2.05 1.16
N GLU A 146 28.01 2.75 1.93
CA GLU A 146 27.60 3.34 3.21
C GLU A 146 26.49 4.39 3.05
N GLN A 147 26.58 5.21 1.99
CA GLN A 147 25.55 6.19 1.67
C GLN A 147 24.28 5.52 1.14
N VAL A 148 24.40 4.43 0.38
CA VAL A 148 23.24 3.68 -0.11
C VAL A 148 22.46 3.11 1.07
N GLU A 149 23.15 2.46 2.01
CA GLU A 149 22.53 1.92 3.22
C GLU A 149 21.93 3.05 4.08
N SER A 150 22.68 4.12 4.34
CA SER A 150 22.22 5.22 5.19
C SER A 150 21.06 6.02 4.59
N LEU A 151 20.97 6.16 3.26
CA LEU A 151 19.92 6.94 2.61
C LEU A 151 18.73 6.08 2.20
N PHE A 152 18.96 4.87 1.71
CA PHE A 152 17.93 4.06 1.06
C PHE A 152 17.65 2.74 1.78
N GLY A 153 18.42 2.34 2.80
CA GLY A 153 18.29 1.03 3.45
C GLY A 153 16.89 0.75 3.98
N GLU A 154 16.26 1.71 4.66
CA GLU A 154 14.88 1.57 5.14
C GLU A 154 13.89 1.37 3.97
N GLN A 155 14.03 2.18 2.91
CA GLN A 155 13.19 2.06 1.72
C GLN A 155 13.40 0.71 1.03
N HIS A 156 14.65 0.23 0.94
CA HIS A 156 14.97 -1.08 0.38
C HIS A 156 14.29 -2.19 1.16
N GLN A 157 14.42 -2.19 2.49
CA GLN A 157 13.78 -3.20 3.35
C GLN A 157 12.27 -3.24 3.13
N GLN A 158 11.61 -2.07 3.07
CA GLN A 158 10.18 -1.97 2.81
C GLN A 158 9.79 -2.49 1.41
N ASP A 159 10.55 -2.14 0.38
CA ASP A 159 10.28 -2.55 -0.99
C ASP A 159 10.48 -4.07 -1.18
N TYR A 160 11.56 -4.65 -0.63
CA TYR A 160 11.78 -6.10 -0.66
C TYR A 160 10.70 -6.86 0.10
N ALA A 161 10.31 -6.38 1.28
CA ALA A 161 9.22 -6.96 2.05
C ALA A 161 7.87 -6.91 1.30
N ALA A 162 7.60 -5.83 0.55
CA ALA A 162 6.40 -5.71 -0.26
C ALA A 162 6.40 -6.70 -1.44
N ILE A 163 7.54 -6.86 -2.13
CA ILE A 163 7.70 -7.81 -3.23
C ILE A 163 7.57 -9.24 -2.72
N GLU A 164 8.19 -9.60 -1.60
CA GLU A 164 8.07 -10.92 -0.99
C GLU A 164 6.60 -11.28 -0.69
N ARG A 165 5.84 -10.35 -0.10
CA ARG A 165 4.40 -10.55 0.12
C ARG A 165 3.60 -10.68 -1.18
N LEU A 166 4.02 -10.01 -2.26
CA LEU A 166 3.41 -10.17 -3.58
C LEU A 166 3.72 -11.54 -4.18
N GLN A 167 4.95 -12.03 -4.04
CA GLN A 167 5.35 -13.37 -4.48
C GLN A 167 4.50 -14.44 -3.80
N LEU A 168 4.39 -14.38 -2.47
CA LEU A 168 3.51 -15.28 -1.70
C LEU A 168 2.05 -15.23 -2.20
N ARG A 169 1.57 -14.04 -2.58
CA ARG A 169 0.22 -13.86 -3.13
C ARG A 169 0.03 -14.47 -4.51
N GLN A 170 1.03 -14.36 -5.37
CA GLN A 170 0.98 -14.86 -6.74
C GLN A 170 1.32 -16.35 -6.85
N ASP A 171 1.87 -16.95 -5.80
CA ASP A 171 2.19 -18.37 -5.76
C ASP A 171 0.92 -19.24 -5.75
N SER A 172 0.72 -19.93 -6.88
CA SER A 172 -0.40 -20.84 -7.12
C SER A 172 -0.27 -22.20 -6.43
N GLN A 173 0.92 -22.54 -5.93
CA GLN A 173 1.16 -23.80 -5.22
C GLN A 173 0.75 -23.73 -3.74
N LEU A 174 0.57 -22.52 -3.20
CA LEU A 174 0.18 -22.31 -1.81
C LEU A 174 -1.35 -22.34 -1.64
N SER A 175 -1.82 -23.05 -0.62
CA SER A 175 -3.18 -22.86 -0.12
C SER A 175 -3.36 -21.47 0.49
N ASP A 176 -4.60 -20.98 0.57
CA ASP A 176 -4.92 -19.69 1.21
C ASP A 176 -4.46 -19.62 2.68
N THR A 177 -4.48 -20.76 3.37
CA THR A 177 -4.03 -20.90 4.76
C THR A 177 -2.51 -20.84 4.88
N GLU A 178 -1.78 -21.58 4.03
CA GLU A 178 -0.31 -21.59 4.05
C GLU A 178 0.26 -20.25 3.64
N ARG A 179 -0.27 -19.67 2.55
CA ARG A 179 0.09 -18.34 2.08
C ARG A 179 -0.01 -17.30 3.19
N TRP A 180 -1.10 -17.32 3.93
CA TRP A 180 -1.30 -16.34 4.98
C TRP A 180 -0.36 -16.54 6.17
N ARG A 181 -0.13 -17.79 6.58
CA ARG A 181 0.86 -18.11 7.62
C ARG A 181 2.25 -17.57 7.25
N LEU A 182 2.64 -17.70 5.98
CA LEU A 182 3.90 -17.17 5.48
C LEU A 182 3.92 -15.63 5.49
N VAL A 183 2.84 -14.98 5.07
CA VAL A 183 2.72 -13.51 5.13
C VAL A 183 2.77 -12.99 6.57
N GLU A 184 2.12 -13.66 7.52
CA GLU A 184 2.16 -13.28 8.92
C GLU A 184 3.57 -13.45 9.51
N ALA A 185 4.22 -14.59 9.25
CA ALA A 185 5.61 -14.82 9.67
C ALA A 185 6.58 -13.79 9.08
N GLN A 186 6.35 -13.38 7.82
CA GLN A 186 7.11 -12.33 7.15
C GLN A 186 6.94 -10.98 7.86
N ILE A 187 5.70 -10.61 8.23
CA ILE A 187 5.41 -9.37 8.95
C ILE A 187 6.06 -9.37 10.33
N GLN A 188 6.06 -10.50 11.04
CA GLN A 188 6.68 -10.62 12.37
C GLN A 188 8.20 -10.39 12.36
N GLN A 189 8.85 -10.53 11.21
CA GLN A 189 10.28 -10.24 11.04
C GLN A 189 10.56 -8.76 10.72
N GLN A 190 9.54 -7.94 10.49
CA GLN A 190 9.67 -6.52 10.16
C GLN A 190 9.84 -5.65 11.42
N PRO A 191 10.27 -4.38 11.29
CA PRO A 191 10.32 -3.45 12.41
C PRO A 191 8.97 -3.28 13.12
N VAL A 192 8.99 -2.95 14.42
CA VAL A 192 7.79 -2.84 15.28
C VAL A 192 6.72 -1.92 14.68
N ALA A 193 7.12 -0.78 14.11
CA ALA A 193 6.18 0.15 13.48
C ALA A 193 5.42 -0.51 12.30
N THR A 194 6.09 -1.35 11.52
CA THR A 194 5.47 -2.11 10.44
C THR A 194 4.53 -3.19 10.99
N GLN A 195 4.94 -3.92 12.03
CA GLN A 195 4.08 -4.92 12.69
C GLN A 195 2.78 -4.30 13.18
N GLN A 196 2.88 -3.17 13.89
CA GLN A 196 1.73 -2.42 14.40
C GLN A 196 0.80 -1.93 13.28
N ALA A 197 1.34 -1.52 12.13
CA ALA A 197 0.53 -1.12 10.99
C ALA A 197 -0.30 -2.27 10.39
N PHE A 198 0.16 -3.52 10.52
CA PHE A 198 -0.54 -4.71 10.01
C PHE A 198 -1.41 -5.42 11.04
N GLU A 199 -1.20 -5.18 12.34
CA GLU A 199 -1.90 -5.84 13.44
C GLU A 199 -3.43 -5.82 13.30
N PRO A 200 -4.10 -4.70 12.96
CA PRO A 200 -5.55 -4.68 12.78
C PRO A 200 -6.03 -5.61 11.64
N SER A 201 -5.25 -5.70 10.56
CA SER A 201 -5.59 -6.57 9.42
C SER A 201 -5.45 -8.05 9.77
N ILE A 202 -4.45 -8.38 10.59
CA ILE A 202 -4.22 -9.74 11.08
C ILE A 202 -5.36 -10.14 12.03
N GLN A 203 -5.70 -9.30 13.00
CA GLN A 203 -6.78 -9.56 13.95
C GLN A 203 -8.14 -9.75 13.26
N ILE A 204 -8.53 -8.86 12.34
CA ILE A 204 -9.82 -8.98 11.62
C ILE A 204 -9.89 -10.28 10.81
N ARG A 205 -8.79 -10.70 10.19
CA ARG A 205 -8.77 -11.97 9.45
C ARG A 205 -8.88 -13.16 10.39
N ASN A 206 -8.14 -13.16 11.50
CA ASN A 206 -8.22 -14.22 12.51
C ASN A 206 -9.64 -14.38 13.02
N LEU A 207 -10.29 -13.26 13.36
CA LEU A 207 -11.69 -13.20 13.72
C LEU A 207 -12.59 -13.80 12.63
N SER A 208 -12.47 -13.36 11.37
CA SER A 208 -13.27 -13.87 10.26
C SER A 208 -13.09 -15.37 10.05
N HIS A 209 -11.86 -15.86 10.18
CA HIS A 209 -11.55 -17.26 10.00
C HIS A 209 -12.10 -18.14 11.14
N GLN A 210 -12.09 -17.64 12.38
CA GLN A 210 -12.74 -18.31 13.51
C GLN A 210 -14.27 -18.40 13.31
N ILE A 211 -14.92 -17.31 12.90
CA ILE A 211 -16.35 -17.27 12.60
C ILE A 211 -16.71 -18.26 11.47
N ASN A 212 -15.95 -18.23 10.37
CA ASN A 212 -16.23 -19.07 9.19
C ASN A 212 -16.07 -20.58 9.47
N ARG A 213 -15.30 -20.98 10.49
CA ARG A 213 -15.17 -22.37 10.91
C ARG A 213 -16.28 -22.83 11.86
N GLY A 214 -17.31 -22.01 12.06
CA GLY A 214 -18.39 -22.28 13.01
C GLY A 214 -17.99 -22.02 14.46
N GLY A 215 -16.86 -21.34 14.69
CA GLY A 215 -16.47 -20.91 16.03
C GLY A 215 -17.43 -19.84 16.54
N THR A 216 -17.95 -20.03 17.76
CA THR A 216 -18.62 -18.95 18.49
C THR A 216 -17.55 -18.17 19.25
N ILE A 217 -17.53 -16.86 19.08
CA ILE A 217 -16.59 -15.96 19.75
C ILE A 217 -17.36 -15.23 20.84
N SER A 218 -16.95 -15.40 22.10
CA SER A 218 -17.64 -14.78 23.21
C SER A 218 -17.32 -13.28 23.31
N ARG A 219 -18.25 -12.52 23.89
CA ARG A 219 -18.03 -11.11 24.24
C ARG A 219 -16.72 -10.91 25.03
N ASP A 220 -16.47 -11.77 26.01
CA ASP A 220 -15.28 -11.66 26.87
C ASP A 220 -13.98 -11.84 26.09
N GLN A 221 -13.97 -12.74 25.09
CA GLN A 221 -12.83 -12.89 24.18
C GLN A 221 -12.60 -11.61 23.36
N LEU A 222 -13.66 -11.02 22.82
CA LEU A 222 -13.57 -9.78 22.03
C LEU A 222 -13.11 -8.59 22.86
N VAL A 223 -13.59 -8.45 24.09
CA VAL A 223 -13.17 -7.40 25.02
C VAL A 223 -11.70 -7.60 25.42
N SER A 224 -11.27 -8.83 25.65
CA SER A 224 -9.87 -9.14 25.95
C SER A 224 -8.94 -8.85 24.78
N GLU A 225 -9.35 -9.08 23.54
CA GLU A 225 -8.51 -8.94 22.35
C GLU A 225 -8.49 -7.50 21.80
N PHE A 226 -9.64 -6.81 21.79
CA PHE A 226 -9.80 -5.50 21.16
C PHE A 226 -10.00 -4.33 22.15
N GLY A 227 -10.03 -4.62 23.45
CA GLY A 227 -10.39 -3.68 24.51
C GLY A 227 -11.90 -3.50 24.67
N GLU A 228 -12.31 -2.89 25.78
CA GLU A 228 -13.71 -2.81 26.21
C GLU A 228 -14.63 -2.18 25.17
N GLN A 229 -14.34 -0.96 24.73
CA GLN A 229 -15.23 -0.24 23.82
C GLN A 229 -15.37 -0.93 22.45
N THR A 230 -14.25 -1.40 21.88
CA THR A 230 -14.24 -2.05 20.56
C THR A 230 -14.85 -3.44 20.64
N GLY A 231 -14.47 -4.22 21.66
CA GLY A 231 -14.99 -5.56 21.90
C GLY A 231 -16.50 -5.56 22.11
N GLU A 232 -17.04 -4.60 22.88
CA GLU A 232 -18.49 -4.47 23.10
C GLU A 232 -19.24 -4.19 21.79
N ARG A 233 -18.77 -3.21 21.01
CA ARG A 233 -19.38 -2.87 19.71
C ARG A 233 -19.32 -4.04 18.73
N LEU A 234 -18.22 -4.79 18.75
CA LEU A 234 -18.03 -5.95 17.90
C LEU A 234 -18.96 -7.10 18.30
N ALA A 235 -19.11 -7.38 19.59
CA ALA A 235 -20.05 -8.36 20.12
C ALA A 235 -21.49 -8.03 19.66
N GLN A 236 -21.93 -6.79 19.85
CA GLN A 236 -23.26 -6.33 19.41
C GLN A 236 -23.46 -6.47 17.89
N THR A 237 -22.39 -6.22 17.11
CA THR A 237 -22.42 -6.37 15.65
C THR A 237 -22.57 -7.83 15.25
N LEU A 238 -21.82 -8.74 15.87
CA LEU A 238 -21.90 -10.18 15.62
C LEU A 238 -23.27 -10.75 16.02
N ASP A 239 -23.81 -10.35 17.17
CA ASP A 239 -25.15 -10.76 17.61
C ASP A 239 -26.24 -10.29 16.64
N SER A 240 -26.13 -9.05 16.15
CA SER A 240 -27.06 -8.49 15.17
C SER A 240 -26.97 -9.23 13.83
N GLN A 241 -25.76 -9.57 13.40
CA GLN A 241 -25.53 -10.35 12.19
C GLN A 241 -26.07 -11.78 12.30
N GLN A 242 -25.92 -12.42 13.47
CA GLN A 242 -26.47 -13.76 13.73
C GLN A 242 -28.00 -13.75 13.70
N ARG A 243 -28.63 -12.79 14.39
CA ARG A 243 -30.10 -12.62 14.37
C ARG A 243 -30.62 -12.37 12.96
N TRP A 244 -29.96 -11.50 12.20
CA TRP A 244 -30.28 -11.26 10.80
C TRP A 244 -30.21 -12.54 9.96
N GLN A 245 -29.19 -13.37 10.17
CA GLN A 245 -28.99 -14.60 9.39
C GLN A 245 -30.06 -15.65 9.69
N VAL A 246 -30.49 -15.77 10.95
CA VAL A 246 -31.65 -16.59 11.34
C VAL A 246 -32.91 -16.08 10.66
N GLN A 247 -33.22 -14.79 10.80
CA GLN A 247 -34.42 -14.19 10.19
C GLN A 247 -34.45 -14.37 8.66
N LEU A 248 -33.31 -14.22 7.98
CA LEU A 248 -33.20 -14.44 6.54
C LEU A 248 -33.41 -15.91 6.16
N THR A 249 -32.95 -16.85 6.99
CA THR A 249 -33.13 -18.28 6.75
C THR A 249 -34.60 -18.67 6.89
N ASP A 250 -35.26 -18.19 7.94
CA ASP A 250 -36.71 -18.40 8.15
C ASP A 250 -37.52 -17.77 7.02
N ALA A 251 -37.14 -16.57 6.57
CA ALA A 251 -37.81 -15.90 5.46
C ALA A 251 -37.67 -16.65 4.14
N LYS A 252 -36.53 -17.31 3.89
CA LYS A 252 -36.36 -18.18 2.70
C LYS A 252 -37.31 -19.37 2.74
N GLN A 253 -37.46 -20.02 3.89
CA GLN A 253 -38.39 -21.13 4.06
C GLN A 253 -39.86 -20.69 3.87
N GLN A 254 -40.22 -19.52 4.40
CA GLN A 254 -41.55 -18.96 4.19
C GLN A 254 -41.80 -18.60 2.71
N LEU A 255 -40.80 -18.07 2.02
CA LEU A 255 -40.90 -17.74 0.59
C LEU A 255 -41.13 -19.00 -0.26
N GLU A 256 -40.51 -20.13 0.07
CA GLU A 256 -40.78 -21.42 -0.58
C GLU A 256 -42.25 -21.83 -0.40
N ALA A 257 -42.83 -21.67 0.79
CA ALA A 257 -44.24 -21.95 1.03
C ALA A 257 -45.17 -21.01 0.23
N ILE A 258 -44.82 -19.72 0.17
CA ILE A 258 -45.58 -18.70 -0.59
C ILE A 258 -45.55 -19.00 -2.10
N SER A 259 -44.46 -19.58 -2.62
CA SER A 259 -44.34 -19.92 -4.04
C SER A 259 -45.42 -20.90 -4.53
N GLY A 260 -45.98 -21.72 -3.63
CA GLY A 260 -47.08 -22.65 -3.91
C GLY A 260 -48.47 -21.98 -4.05
N ILE A 261 -48.62 -20.71 -3.71
CA ILE A 261 -49.88 -19.97 -3.85
C ILE A 261 -50.14 -19.69 -5.33
N THR A 262 -51.26 -20.19 -5.88
CA THR A 262 -51.61 -20.06 -7.30
C THR A 262 -52.21 -18.70 -7.67
N ASN A 263 -52.91 -18.05 -6.74
CA ASN A 263 -53.42 -16.70 -6.95
C ASN A 263 -52.28 -15.67 -6.86
N SER A 264 -52.06 -14.91 -7.92
CA SER A 264 -50.97 -13.92 -7.99
C SER A 264 -51.15 -12.75 -7.02
N ALA A 265 -52.39 -12.33 -6.74
CA ALA A 265 -52.67 -11.25 -5.79
C ALA A 265 -52.37 -11.70 -4.35
N ASP A 266 -52.85 -12.88 -3.97
CA ASP A 266 -52.63 -13.45 -2.63
C ASP A 266 -51.13 -13.74 -2.41
N ARG A 267 -50.43 -14.21 -3.45
CA ARG A 267 -48.98 -14.43 -3.41
C ARG A 267 -48.23 -13.12 -3.18
N GLN A 268 -48.58 -12.06 -3.92
CA GLN A 268 -47.91 -10.77 -3.77
C GLN A 268 -48.14 -10.17 -2.39
N GLN A 269 -49.37 -10.26 -1.86
CA GLN A 269 -49.67 -9.82 -0.50
C GLN A 269 -48.83 -10.58 0.54
N ALA A 270 -48.72 -11.90 0.42
CA ALA A 270 -47.91 -12.71 1.33
C ALA A 270 -46.40 -12.35 1.25
N ILE A 271 -45.89 -12.01 0.06
CA ILE A 271 -44.51 -11.51 -0.10
C ILE A 271 -44.34 -10.16 0.61
N ASP A 272 -45.29 -9.24 0.46
CA ASP A 272 -45.22 -7.93 1.10
C ASP A 272 -45.28 -8.04 2.64
N GLU A 273 -46.12 -8.93 3.17
CA GLU A 273 -46.20 -9.27 4.59
C GLU A 273 -44.86 -9.86 5.09
N LEU A 274 -44.27 -10.80 4.35
CA LEU A 274 -42.96 -11.37 4.66
C LEU A 274 -41.87 -10.29 4.72
N ILE A 275 -41.83 -9.39 3.74
CA ILE A 275 -40.83 -8.30 3.71
C ILE A 275 -41.04 -7.31 4.86
N ASN A 276 -42.27 -7.08 5.29
CA ASN A 276 -42.57 -6.19 6.41
C ASN A 276 -42.12 -6.75 7.77
N THR A 277 -41.77 -8.03 7.88
CA THR A 277 -41.11 -8.59 9.08
C THR A 277 -39.71 -8.03 9.30
N PHE A 278 -39.07 -7.49 8.26
CA PHE A 278 -37.75 -6.86 8.34
C PHE A 278 -37.86 -5.37 8.69
N GLU A 279 -36.87 -4.89 9.47
CA GLU A 279 -36.70 -3.47 9.79
C GLU A 279 -36.66 -2.61 8.51
N PRO A 280 -37.24 -1.38 8.51
CA PRO A 280 -37.37 -0.58 7.30
C PRO A 280 -36.07 -0.39 6.50
N HIS A 281 -34.94 -0.20 7.20
CA HIS A 281 -33.62 0.00 6.58
C HIS A 281 -33.02 -1.30 6.00
N GLN A 282 -33.57 -2.47 6.33
CA GLN A 282 -33.07 -3.77 5.91
C GLN A 282 -33.91 -4.41 4.80
N ARG A 283 -35.15 -3.94 4.57
CA ARG A 283 -36.08 -4.51 3.57
C ARG A 283 -35.46 -4.64 2.19
N ARG A 284 -34.76 -3.60 1.71
CA ARG A 284 -34.10 -3.64 0.39
C ARG A 284 -33.00 -4.70 0.31
N ARG A 285 -32.25 -4.89 1.39
CA ARG A 285 -31.23 -5.95 1.49
C ARG A 285 -31.88 -7.33 1.54
N ALA A 286 -32.98 -7.49 2.30
CA ALA A 286 -33.74 -8.74 2.34
C ALA A 286 -34.28 -9.10 0.96
N GLN A 287 -34.94 -8.17 0.29
CA GLN A 287 -35.45 -8.35 -1.08
C GLN A 287 -34.35 -8.79 -2.04
N ALA A 288 -33.16 -8.19 -1.98
CA ALA A 288 -32.02 -8.59 -2.82
C ALA A 288 -31.60 -10.05 -2.57
N LEU A 289 -31.47 -10.42 -1.29
CA LEU A 289 -30.99 -11.74 -0.89
C LEU A 289 -32.04 -12.86 -1.05
N LEU A 290 -33.31 -12.47 -1.13
CA LEU A 290 -34.44 -13.35 -1.41
C LEU A 290 -34.78 -13.42 -2.92
N GLY A 291 -34.10 -12.64 -3.78
CA GLY A 291 -34.34 -12.64 -5.22
C GLY A 291 -35.62 -11.91 -5.66
N LEU A 292 -36.10 -10.96 -4.85
CA LEU A 292 -37.38 -10.24 -5.06
C LEU A 292 -37.22 -8.84 -5.67
N LEU A 293 -35.98 -8.39 -5.93
CA LEU A 293 -35.73 -7.06 -6.49
C LEU A 293 -35.93 -6.98 -8.02
N ASP A 294 -35.82 -8.12 -8.70
CA ASP A 294 -36.10 -8.22 -10.13
C ASP A 294 -37.38 -9.05 -10.29
N GLY A 295 -38.37 -8.51 -11.00
CA GLY A 295 -39.61 -9.20 -11.33
C GLY A 295 -39.44 -10.38 -12.31
N SER A 296 -38.36 -11.16 -12.19
CA SER A 296 -38.12 -12.37 -12.97
C SER A 296 -38.66 -13.59 -12.22
N VAL A 297 -39.98 -13.65 -12.06
CA VAL A 297 -40.68 -14.93 -12.14
C VAL A 297 -41.33 -14.93 -13.51
N GLN A 298 -40.67 -15.59 -14.47
CA GLN A 298 -41.34 -16.09 -15.66
C GLN A 298 -42.08 -17.38 -15.30
#